data_AF-A0A958YYA8-F1
#
_entry.id   AF-A0A958YYA8-F1
#
_cell.length_a   1.000
_cell.length_b   1.000
_cell.length_c   1.000
_cell.angle_alpha   90.00
_cell.angle_beta   90.00
_cell.angle_gamma   90.00
#
_symmetry.space_group_name_H-M   'P 1'
#
loop_
_entity.id
_entity.type
_entity.pdbx_description
1 polymer ?
#
loop_
_entity_poly.entity_id
_entity_poly.type
_entity_poly.pdbx_seq_one_letter_code
_entity_poly.pdbx_strand_id
1 'polypeptide(L)'
;VIASEAKQSNNKQIASPTFCNDKREFSEEATAVFDAGRELWKYYHKMASQARHDSYNVNASLYDIREYFQGRNDKGRMNAKSDDVTYMELIGELRNKLNFLADKIKPKIYEYEFLKE
;
A
#
# COMPACT_ATOMS: atom_id res chain seq x y z
N VAL A 1 0.16 -68.98 -14.64
CA VAL A 1 -0.26 -67.84 -13.79
C VAL A 1 0.83 -66.80 -13.88
N ILE A 2 0.64 -65.77 -14.72
CA ILE A 2 1.57 -64.63 -14.79
C ILE A 2 0.69 -63.42 -14.50
N ALA A 3 0.69 -62.98 -13.24
CA ALA A 3 0.01 -61.76 -12.83
C ALA A 3 1.05 -60.64 -12.81
N SER A 4 0.71 -59.61 -13.57
CA SER A 4 1.31 -58.29 -13.71
C SER A 4 1.51 -57.54 -12.39
N GLU A 5 2.52 -56.67 -12.34
CA GLU A 5 2.45 -55.46 -11.51
C GLU A 5 3.23 -54.32 -12.19
N ALA A 6 2.46 -53.39 -12.77
CA ALA A 6 2.96 -52.16 -13.38
C ALA A 6 3.22 -51.12 -12.28
N LYS A 7 4.43 -50.53 -12.28
CA LYS A 7 4.80 -49.43 -11.38
C LYS A 7 3.98 -48.18 -11.73
N GLN A 8 3.16 -47.72 -10.78
CA GLN A 8 2.43 -46.47 -10.90
C GLN A 8 3.39 -45.27 -10.74
N SER A 9 3.45 -44.46 -11.79
CA SER A 9 4.08 -43.15 -11.83
C SER A 9 3.27 -42.17 -10.98
N ASN A 10 3.81 -41.77 -9.83
CA ASN A 10 3.27 -40.66 -9.02
C ASN A 10 3.63 -39.32 -9.67
N ASN A 11 2.87 -38.93 -10.69
CA ASN A 11 2.91 -37.57 -11.22
C ASN A 11 1.97 -36.71 -10.37
N LYS A 12 2.52 -36.07 -9.33
CA LYS A 12 1.78 -35.15 -8.47
C LYS A 12 1.50 -33.88 -9.28
N GLN A 13 0.35 -33.85 -9.97
CA GLN A 13 -0.19 -32.66 -10.60
C GLN A 13 -0.31 -31.57 -9.53
N ILE A 14 0.61 -30.60 -9.58
CA ILE A 14 0.47 -29.35 -8.85
C ILE A 14 -0.68 -28.62 -9.55
N ALA A 15 -1.86 -28.67 -8.95
CA ALA A 15 -3.01 -27.92 -9.43
C ALA A 15 -2.62 -26.44 -9.47
N SER A 16 -2.57 -25.88 -10.67
CA SER A 16 -2.41 -24.45 -10.87
C SER A 16 -3.56 -23.72 -10.15
N PRO A 17 -3.28 -22.71 -9.32
CA PRO A 17 -4.32 -22.03 -8.56
C PRO A 17 -5.31 -21.41 -9.54
N THR A 18 -6.56 -21.83 -9.45
CA THR A 18 -7.68 -21.24 -10.16
C THR A 18 -7.78 -19.78 -9.72
N PHE A 19 -7.37 -18.84 -10.56
CA PHE A 19 -7.60 -17.42 -10.30
C PHE A 19 -9.12 -17.19 -10.29
N CYS A 20 -9.70 -16.99 -9.11
CA CYS A 20 -11.10 -16.58 -9.04
C CYS A 20 -11.17 -15.08 -9.38
N ASN A 21 -12.10 -14.74 -10.28
CA ASN A 21 -12.43 -13.35 -10.61
C ASN A 21 -13.40 -12.74 -9.59
N ASP A 22 -13.50 -13.34 -8.40
CA ASP A 22 -14.40 -12.86 -7.36
C ASP A 22 -13.89 -11.53 -6.80
N LYS A 23 -14.84 -10.70 -6.37
CA LYS A 23 -14.52 -9.43 -5.72
C LYS A 23 -13.62 -9.70 -4.51
N ARG A 24 -12.44 -9.09 -4.51
CA ARG A 24 -11.51 -9.19 -3.39
C ARG A 24 -12.03 -8.37 -2.22
N GLU A 25 -12.19 -9.02 -1.07
CA GLU A 25 -12.49 -8.36 0.19
C GLU A 25 -11.18 -7.99 0.90
N PHE A 26 -11.14 -6.79 1.47
CA PHE A 26 -9.97 -6.27 2.18
C PHE A 26 -10.11 -6.55 3.68
N SER A 27 -8.98 -6.71 4.37
CA SER A 27 -9.00 -6.77 5.84
C SER A 27 -9.35 -5.41 6.44
N GLU A 28 -9.70 -5.40 7.72
CA GLU A 28 -9.96 -4.16 8.46
C GLU A 28 -8.74 -3.23 8.45
N GLU A 29 -7.53 -3.78 8.56
CA GLU A 29 -6.28 -3.01 8.54
C GLU A 29 -6.01 -2.38 7.17
N ALA A 30 -6.27 -3.12 6.09
CA ALA A 30 -6.13 -2.59 4.73
C ALA A 30 -7.16 -1.48 4.48
N THR A 31 -8.40 -1.68 4.94
CA THR A 31 -9.46 -0.68 4.87
C THR A 31 -9.07 0.58 5.64
N ALA A 32 -8.52 0.45 6.85
CA ALA A 32 -8.04 1.58 7.65
C ALA A 32 -6.92 2.37 6.97
N VAL A 33 -6.02 1.71 6.22
CA VAL A 33 -5.01 2.40 5.39
C VAL A 33 -5.66 3.20 4.28
N PHE A 34 -6.66 2.63 3.60
CA PHE A 34 -7.38 3.35 2.54
C PHE A 34 -8.12 4.57 3.07
N ASP A 35 -8.75 4.45 4.24
CA ASP A 35 -9.48 5.56 4.87
C ASP A 35 -8.53 6.68 5.28
N ALA A 36 -7.42 6.36 5.97
CA ALA A 36 -6.40 7.35 6.34
C ALA A 36 -5.80 8.05 5.10
N GLY A 37 -5.51 7.28 4.04
CA GLY A 37 -5.02 7.83 2.78
C GLY A 37 -6.05 8.75 2.10
N ARG A 38 -7.34 8.39 2.18
CA ARG A 38 -8.44 9.19 1.62
C ARG A 38 -8.62 10.52 2.37
N GLU A 39 -8.47 10.53 3.69
CA GLU A 39 -8.55 11.77 4.47
C GLU A 39 -7.38 12.71 4.15
N LEU A 40 -6.16 12.20 4.05
CA LEU A 40 -5.01 12.98 3.57
C LEU A 40 -5.24 13.55 2.17
N TRP A 41 -5.75 12.72 1.26
CA TRP A 41 -6.07 13.14 -0.11
C TRP A 41 -7.14 14.24 -0.14
N LYS A 42 -8.25 14.07 0.58
CA LYS A 42 -9.30 15.10 0.71
C LYS A 42 -8.73 16.41 1.24
N TYR A 43 -7.86 16.35 2.23
CA TYR A 43 -7.25 17.53 2.82
C TYR A 43 -6.38 18.28 1.81
N TYR A 44 -5.54 17.58 1.05
CA TYR A 44 -4.80 18.17 -0.06
C TYR A 44 -5.72 18.88 -1.06
N HIS A 45 -6.78 18.20 -1.54
CA HIS A 45 -7.70 18.80 -2.51
C HIS A 45 -8.42 20.03 -1.94
N LYS A 46 -8.81 20.01 -0.66
CA LYS A 46 -9.41 21.16 0.02
C LYS A 46 -8.46 22.35 0.07
N MET A 47 -7.20 22.14 0.46
CA MET A 47 -6.22 23.22 0.61
C MET A 47 -5.72 23.75 -0.74
N ALA A 48 -5.34 22.84 -1.64
CA ALA A 48 -4.77 23.20 -2.93
C ALA A 48 -5.80 23.83 -3.89
N SER A 49 -7.09 23.49 -3.78
CA SER A 49 -8.14 24.15 -4.57
C SER A 49 -8.47 25.58 -4.10
N GLN A 50 -8.17 25.91 -2.84
CA GLN A 50 -8.38 27.24 -2.28
C GLN A 50 -7.20 28.18 -2.56
N ALA A 51 -6.01 27.63 -2.72
CA ALA A 51 -4.83 28.41 -3.12
C ALA A 51 -5.07 28.99 -4.53
N ARG A 52 -5.13 30.32 -4.61
CA ARG A 52 -5.28 31.05 -5.89
C ARG A 52 -3.97 30.99 -6.71
N HIS A 53 -3.50 29.82 -7.18
CA HIS A 53 -2.69 29.66 -8.42
C HIS A 53 -2.14 28.24 -8.66
N ASP A 54 -2.07 27.87 -9.94
CA ASP A 54 -1.24 26.92 -10.72
C ASP A 54 -0.67 25.60 -10.16
N SER A 55 -0.57 25.40 -8.85
CA SER A 55 0.01 24.16 -8.28
C SER A 55 -1.04 23.09 -7.99
N TYR A 56 -2.31 23.31 -8.34
CA TYR A 56 -3.37 22.34 -8.09
C TYR A 56 -3.31 21.19 -9.11
N ASN A 57 -2.72 20.08 -8.68
CA ASN A 57 -2.73 18.84 -9.43
C ASN A 57 -3.92 17.96 -9.00
N VAL A 58 -4.89 17.76 -9.89
CA VAL A 58 -6.05 16.87 -9.65
C VAL A 58 -5.66 15.40 -9.55
N ASN A 59 -4.53 15.02 -10.15
CA ASN A 59 -4.00 13.66 -10.19
C ASN A 59 -2.77 13.53 -9.28
N ALA A 60 -2.75 14.28 -8.17
CA ALA A 60 -1.62 14.28 -7.25
C ALA A 60 -1.36 12.88 -6.69
N SER A 61 -0.13 12.40 -6.88
CA SER A 61 0.39 11.24 -6.18
C SER A 61 0.69 11.59 -4.72
N LEU A 62 0.92 10.58 -3.88
CA LEU A 62 1.36 10.82 -2.49
C LEU A 62 2.65 11.66 -2.44
N TYR A 63 3.53 11.54 -3.42
CA TYR A 63 4.75 12.35 -3.49
C TYR A 63 4.42 13.83 -3.73
N ASP A 64 3.51 14.13 -4.66
CA ASP A 64 3.07 15.50 -4.96
C ASP A 64 2.40 16.14 -3.75
N ILE A 65 1.54 15.39 -3.05
CA ILE A 65 0.90 15.84 -1.81
C ILE A 65 1.96 16.18 -0.75
N ARG A 66 2.95 15.31 -0.57
CA ARG A 66 4.04 15.54 0.37
C ARG A 66 4.88 16.76 -0.02
N GLU A 67 5.20 16.93 -1.29
CA GLU A 67 5.92 18.10 -1.78
C GLU A 67 5.15 19.39 -1.53
N TYR A 68 3.84 19.39 -1.78
CA TYR A 68 2.98 20.56 -1.54
C TYR A 68 3.07 21.06 -0.10
N PHE A 69 2.99 20.16 0.89
CA PHE A 69 3.01 20.56 2.31
C PHE A 69 4.42 20.71 2.88
N GLN A 70 5.36 19.85 2.50
CA GLN A 70 6.70 19.83 3.08
C GLN A 70 7.63 20.83 2.39
N GLY A 71 7.37 21.15 1.11
CA GLY A 71 8.26 21.95 0.29
C GLY A 71 9.63 21.30 0.06
N ARG A 72 10.52 22.08 -0.54
CA ARG A 72 11.92 21.71 -0.76
C ARG A 72 12.83 22.74 -0.09
N ASN A 73 14.03 22.30 0.29
CA ASN A 73 15.10 23.20 0.73
C ASN A 73 15.87 23.80 -0.44
N ASP A 74 16.83 24.68 -0.15
CA ASP A 74 17.67 25.39 -1.14
C ASP A 74 18.47 24.45 -2.05
N LYS A 75 18.65 23.18 -1.66
CA LYS A 75 19.32 22.14 -2.45
C LYS A 75 18.34 21.30 -3.27
N GLY A 76 17.06 21.68 -3.32
CA GLY A 76 15.99 20.96 -3.99
C GLY A 76 15.56 19.66 -3.32
N ARG A 77 16.02 19.37 -2.09
CA ARG A 77 15.60 18.16 -1.35
C ARG A 77 14.30 18.42 -0.61
N MET A 78 13.37 17.47 -0.68
CA MET A 78 12.11 17.54 0.08
C MET A 78 12.39 17.60 1.59
N ASN A 79 11.71 18.51 2.30
CA ASN A 79 11.87 18.61 3.74
C ASN A 79 11.26 17.41 4.46
N ALA A 80 11.77 17.08 5.66
CA ALA A 80 11.28 15.95 6.43
C ALA A 80 9.94 16.23 7.15
N LYS A 81 9.63 17.51 7.39
CA LYS A 81 8.45 17.99 8.11
C LYS A 81 7.81 19.16 7.36
N SER A 82 6.61 19.52 7.80
CA SER A 82 5.85 20.70 7.39
C SER A 82 5.44 21.47 8.65
N ASP A 83 5.14 22.76 8.52
CA ASP A 83 4.53 23.56 9.58
C ASP A 83 3.00 23.37 9.64
N ASP A 84 2.41 22.70 8.64
CA ASP A 84 0.99 22.37 8.61
C ASP A 84 0.71 21.21 9.59
N VAL A 85 0.17 21.56 10.76
CA VAL A 85 -0.12 20.63 11.85
C VAL A 85 -1.13 19.56 11.43
N THR A 86 -2.20 19.95 10.72
CA THR A 86 -3.25 19.02 10.28
C THR A 86 -2.69 18.01 9.28
N TYR A 87 -1.90 18.47 8.31
CA TYR A 87 -1.20 17.57 7.41
C TYR A 87 -0.27 16.61 8.18
N MET A 88 0.49 17.11 9.16
CA MET A 88 1.42 16.30 9.95
C MET A 88 0.72 15.21 10.76
N GLU A 89 -0.47 15.48 11.28
CA GLU A 89 -1.34 14.48 11.92
C GLU A 89 -1.81 13.42 10.91
N LEU A 90 -2.36 13.83 9.77
CA LEU A 90 -2.89 12.92 8.74
C LEU A 90 -1.80 12.02 8.14
N ILE A 91 -0.63 12.56 7.78
CA ILE A 91 0.48 11.76 7.24
C ILE A 91 1.07 10.85 8.32
N GLY A 92 1.04 11.27 9.59
CA GLY A 92 1.42 10.46 10.74
C GLY A 92 0.50 9.26 10.91
N GLU A 93 -0.82 9.50 10.85
CA GLU A 93 -1.83 8.45 10.93
C GLU A 93 -1.70 7.45 9.77
N LEU A 94 -1.58 7.93 8.53
CA LEU A 94 -1.37 7.07 7.36
C LEU A 94 -0.16 6.14 7.54
N ARG A 95 0.97 6.68 8.00
CA ARG A 95 2.19 5.89 8.29
C ARG A 95 1.95 4.87 9.40
N ASN A 96 1.23 5.25 10.45
CA ASN A 96 0.89 4.33 11.54
C ASN A 96 0.05 3.15 11.02
N LYS A 97 -1.00 3.41 10.25
CA LYS A 97 -1.85 2.35 9.66
C LYS A 97 -1.06 1.46 8.70
N LEU A 98 -0.17 2.04 7.89
CA LEU A 98 0.72 1.27 7.00
C LEU A 98 1.64 0.33 7.79
N ASN A 99 2.25 0.80 8.88
CA ASN A 99 3.08 -0.04 9.73
C ASN A 99 2.29 -1.17 10.39
N PHE A 100 1.09 -0.87 10.89
CA PHE A 100 0.23 -1.88 11.49
C PHE A 100 -0.17 -2.96 10.47
N LEU A 101 -0.56 -2.56 9.26
CA LEU A 101 -0.84 -3.49 8.17
C LEU A 101 0.40 -4.31 7.79
N ALA A 102 1.58 -3.68 7.72
CA ALA A 102 2.82 -4.37 7.41
C ALA A 102 3.14 -5.47 8.43
N ASP A 103 2.91 -5.24 9.72
CA ASP A 103 3.12 -6.25 10.76
C ASP A 103 2.14 -7.43 10.64
N LYS A 104 0.92 -7.21 10.15
CA LYS A 104 -0.04 -8.29 9.84
C LYS A 104 0.37 -9.12 8.63
N ILE A 105 0.99 -8.50 7.63
CA ILE A 105 1.39 -9.15 6.39
C ILE A 105 2.74 -9.86 6.53
N LYS A 106 3.64 -9.34 7.37
CA LYS A 106 5.02 -9.84 7.56
C LYS A 106 5.13 -11.37 7.72
N PRO A 107 4.32 -12.06 8.55
CA PRO A 107 4.42 -13.52 8.68
C PRO A 107 4.18 -14.24 7.35
N LYS A 108 3.23 -13.75 6.54
CA LYS A 108 2.89 -14.33 5.25
C LYS A 108 4.01 -14.15 4.22
N ILE A 109 4.82 -13.11 4.35
CA ILE A 109 5.97 -12.88 3.44
C ILE A 109 6.99 -14.01 3.57
N TYR A 110 7.25 -14.48 4.79
CA TYR A 110 8.13 -15.62 5.04
C TYR A 110 7.45 -16.95 4.68
N GLU A 111 6.17 -17.11 5.02
CA GLU A 111 5.40 -18.32 4.67
C GLU A 111 5.36 -18.58 3.15
N TYR A 112 5.20 -17.53 2.36
CA TYR A 112 5.20 -17.62 0.90
C TYR A 112 6.60 -17.49 0.27
N GLU A 113 7.67 -17.55 1.08
CA GLU A 113 9.07 -17.52 0.63
C GLU A 113 9.43 -16.29 -0.21
N PHE A 114 8.71 -15.16 -0.04
CA PHE A 114 9.07 -13.89 -0.70
C PHE A 114 10.40 -13.34 -0.16
N LEU A 115 10.72 -13.63 1.10
CA LEU A 115 12.00 -13.34 1.74
C LEU A 115 12.53 -14.60 2.44
N LYS A 116 13.85 -14.76 2.48
CA LYS A 116 14.52 -15.80 3.27
C LYS A 116 14.74 -15.29 4.70
N GLU A 117 14.73 -16.21 5.67
CA GLU A 117 15.05 -15.94 7.08
C GLU A 117 16.45 -15.36 7.28
#